data_AF-A0A2H6F3F5-F1
#
_entry.id   AF-A0A2H6F3F5-F1
#
_cell.length_a   1.000
_cell.length_b   1.000
_cell.length_c   1.000
_cell.angle_alpha   90.00
_cell.angle_beta   90.00
_cell.angle_gamma   90.00
#
_symmetry.space_group_name_H-M   'P 1'
#
loop_
_entity.id
_entity.type
_entity.pdbx_description
1 polymer ?
#
loop_
_entity_poly.entity_id
_entity_poly.type
_entity_poly.pdbx_seq_one_letter_code
_entity_poly.pdbx_strand_id
1 'polypeptide(L)'
;MTTPRNISQLHKEVRTYIESARTAAVRAVNTTMVHTYFHIGMLIVNHEQKGAKRAEYAKETLKSLSQKLTAEFGRGFSVDNLELMRRFYLVYSKSETLSRKSPAIFQLSWSHYVFLMKRPEAAEAG
;
A
#
# COMPACT_ATOMS: atom_id res chain seq x y z
N MET A 1 -21.79 48.24 14.37
CA MET A 1 -22.60 47.11 14.83
C MET A 1 -21.90 45.82 14.42
N THR A 2 -21.13 45.22 15.33
CA THR A 2 -20.44 43.94 15.10
C THR A 2 -21.36 42.82 15.53
N THR A 3 -21.95 42.12 14.55
CA THR A 3 -22.78 40.93 14.79
C THR A 3 -21.95 39.89 15.55
N PRO A 4 -22.44 39.31 16.67
CA PRO A 4 -21.70 38.26 17.36
C PRO A 4 -21.52 37.11 16.37
N ARG A 5 -20.25 36.78 16.08
CA ARG A 5 -19.88 35.71 15.16
C ARG A 5 -20.63 34.45 15.59
N ASN A 6 -21.55 34.00 14.74
CA ASN A 6 -22.43 32.88 15.04
C ASN A 6 -21.57 31.65 15.33
N ILE A 7 -21.60 31.16 16.57
CA ILE A 7 -20.76 30.04 17.03
C ILE A 7 -20.92 28.79 16.15
N SER A 8 -22.11 28.58 15.58
CA SER A 8 -22.38 27.47 14.66
C SER A 8 -21.60 27.59 13.36
N GLN A 9 -21.42 28.81 12.85
CA GLN A 9 -20.61 29.07 11.66
C GLN A 9 -19.13 28.83 11.95
N LEU A 10 -18.62 29.39 13.06
CA LEU A 10 -17.23 29.17 13.48
C LEU A 10 -16.95 27.67 13.72
N HIS A 11 -17.87 26.96 14.38
CA HIS A 11 -17.77 25.52 14.59
C HIS A 11 -17.71 24.75 13.26
N LYS A 12 -18.54 25.10 12.27
CA LYS A 12 -18.53 24.45 10.95
C LYS A 12 -17.20 24.68 10.22
N GLU A 13 -16.67 25.90 10.27
CA GLU A 13 -15.38 26.24 9.67
C GLU A 13 -14.24 25.43 10.32
N VAL A 14 -14.14 25.46 11.65
CA VAL A 14 -13.13 24.69 12.40
C VAL A 14 -13.24 23.19 12.13
N ARG A 15 -14.46 22.65 12.17
CA ARG A 15 -14.72 21.24 11.85
C ARG A 15 -14.22 20.87 10.45
N THR A 16 -14.50 21.71 9.46
CA THR A 16 -14.07 21.47 8.06
C THR A 16 -12.55 21.39 7.95
N TYR A 17 -11.83 22.29 8.62
CA TYR A 17 -10.37 22.25 8.66
C TYR A 17 -9.84 20.98 9.33
N ILE A 18 -10.44 20.54 10.45
CA ILE A 18 -10.06 19.30 11.13
C ILE A 18 -10.31 18.08 10.24
N GLU A 19 -11.48 18.00 9.61
CA GLU A 19 -11.83 16.88 8.72
C GLU A 19 -10.90 16.84 7.49
N SER A 20 -10.58 18.00 6.91
CA SER A 20 -9.62 18.12 5.81
C SER A 20 -8.22 17.65 6.22
N ALA A 21 -7.72 18.12 7.37
CA ALA A 21 -6.40 17.72 7.87
C ALA A 21 -6.30 16.21 8.15
N ARG A 22 -7.34 15.62 8.78
CA ARG A 22 -7.40 14.17 9.01
C ARG A 22 -7.41 13.39 7.69
N THR A 23 -8.19 13.85 6.72
CA THR A 23 -8.27 13.22 5.40
C THR A 23 -6.92 13.28 4.69
N ALA A 24 -6.23 14.43 4.74
CA ALA A 24 -4.90 14.59 4.16
C ALA A 24 -3.88 13.66 4.81
N ALA A 25 -3.88 13.55 6.15
CA ALA A 25 -2.99 12.65 6.88
C ALA A 25 -3.23 11.17 6.49
N VAL A 26 -4.49 10.74 6.44
CA VAL A 26 -4.85 9.36 6.02
C VAL A 26 -4.40 9.09 4.59
N ARG A 27 -4.58 10.04 3.66
CA ARG A 27 -4.12 9.90 2.28
C ARG A 27 -2.60 9.77 2.20
N ALA A 28 -1.86 10.65 2.89
CA ALA A 28 -0.41 10.60 2.93
C ALA A 28 0.11 9.25 3.44
N VAL A 29 -0.44 8.76 4.56
CA VAL A 29 -0.10 7.44 5.11
C VAL A 29 -0.41 6.33 4.11
N ASN A 30 -1.61 6.33 3.52
CA ASN A 30 -2.00 5.31 2.54
C ASN A 30 -1.05 5.26 1.34
N THR A 31 -0.71 6.42 0.78
CA THR A 31 0.24 6.51 -0.33
C THR A 31 1.59 5.93 0.08
N THR A 32 2.20 6.44 1.17
CA THR A 32 3.49 5.94 1.66
C THR A 32 3.49 4.42 1.90
N MET A 33 2.40 3.89 2.46
CA MET A 33 2.27 2.45 2.71
C MET A 33 2.22 1.63 1.42
N VAL A 34 1.46 2.06 0.40
CA VAL A 34 1.42 1.34 -0.89
C VAL A 34 2.80 1.31 -1.56
N HIS A 35 3.53 2.43 -1.53
CA HIS A 35 4.91 2.47 -2.01
C HIS A 35 5.82 1.50 -1.27
N THR A 36 5.71 1.47 0.05
CA THR A 36 6.49 0.58 0.91
C THR A 36 6.20 -0.88 0.58
N TYR A 37 4.92 -1.24 0.43
CA TYR A 37 4.50 -2.59 0.06
C TYR A 37 4.99 -3.01 -1.33
N PHE A 38 4.99 -2.10 -2.31
CA PHE A 38 5.59 -2.36 -3.62
C PHE A 38 7.09 -2.66 -3.51
N HIS A 39 7.81 -1.86 -2.71
CA HIS A 39 9.24 -2.03 -2.52
C HIS A 39 9.58 -3.33 -1.78
N ILE A 40 8.81 -3.70 -0.76
CA ILE A 40 8.95 -4.99 -0.07
C ILE A 40 8.77 -6.14 -1.08
N GLY A 41 7.75 -6.06 -1.93
CA GLY A 41 7.53 -7.06 -2.99
C GLY A 41 8.73 -7.21 -3.93
N MET A 42 9.34 -6.09 -4.33
CA MET A 42 10.57 -6.07 -5.13
C MET A 42 11.73 -6.77 -4.41
N LEU A 43 11.95 -6.46 -3.13
CA LEU A 43 13.01 -7.08 -2.33
C LEU A 43 12.84 -8.59 -2.22
N ILE A 44 11.61 -9.06 -1.99
CA ILE A 44 11.29 -10.49 -1.93
C ILE A 44 11.62 -11.17 -3.26
N VAL A 45 11.14 -10.62 -4.39
CA VAL A 45 11.38 -11.21 -5.71
C VAL A 45 12.87 -11.25 -6.06
N ASN A 46 13.60 -10.17 -5.78
CA ASN A 46 15.04 -10.11 -6.01
C ASN A 46 15.81 -11.14 -5.16
N HIS A 47 15.37 -11.35 -3.91
CA HIS A 47 15.96 -12.34 -3.03
C HIS A 47 15.71 -13.78 -3.54
N GLU A 48 14.48 -14.08 -3.98
CA GLU A 48 14.14 -15.38 -4.55
C GLU A 48 14.90 -15.71 -5.84
N GLN A 49 15.15 -14.71 -6.70
CA GLN A 49 15.90 -14.90 -7.94
C GLN A 49 17.37 -15.25 -7.72
N LYS A 50 18.00 -14.71 -6.66
CA LYS A 50 19.38 -15.01 -6.28
C LYS A 50 19.55 -16.42 -5.67
N GLY A 51 18.46 -17.01 -5.16
CA GLY A 51 18.47 -18.29 -4.43
C GLY A 51 18.16 -19.55 -5.25
N ALA A 52 18.15 -19.49 -6.59
CA ALA A 52 17.79 -20.60 -7.47
C ALA A 52 16.36 -21.14 -7.25
N LYS A 53 15.35 -20.36 -7.67
CA LYS A 53 13.92 -20.71 -7.92
C LYS A 53 13.44 -22.13 -7.50
N ARG A 54 13.46 -22.46 -6.21
CA ARG A 54 12.71 -23.58 -5.67
C ARG A 54 11.49 -23.04 -4.94
N ALA A 55 10.31 -23.55 -5.28
CA ALA A 55 9.05 -23.13 -4.65
C ALA A 55 9.08 -23.30 -3.12
N GLU A 56 9.83 -24.28 -2.61
CA GLU A 56 10.07 -24.45 -1.17
C GLU A 56 10.87 -23.31 -0.55
N TYR A 57 11.92 -22.83 -1.23
CA TYR A 57 12.75 -21.72 -0.74
C TYR A 57 11.97 -20.40 -0.64
N ALA A 58 11.06 -20.15 -1.60
CA ALA A 58 10.17 -19.01 -1.56
C ALA A 58 9.22 -19.06 -0.35
N LYS A 59 8.63 -20.23 -0.08
CA LYS A 59 7.74 -20.43 1.09
C LYS A 59 8.48 -20.23 2.41
N GLU A 60 9.69 -20.76 2.53
CA GLU A 60 10.49 -20.62 3.74
C GLU A 60 10.96 -19.18 3.97
N THR A 61 11.34 -18.47 2.89
CA THR A 61 11.69 -17.05 2.93
C THR A 61 10.55 -16.22 3.51
N LEU A 62 9.33 -16.38 2.99
CA LEU A 62 8.16 -15.63 3.47
C LEU A 62 7.80 -15.95 4.92
N LYS A 63 7.92 -17.22 5.32
CA LYS A 63 7.67 -17.64 6.70
C LYS A 63 8.66 -17.00 7.67
N SER A 64 9.96 -17.07 7.38
CA SER A 64 11.01 -16.47 8.21
C SER A 64 10.88 -14.95 8.28
N LEU A 65 10.61 -14.31 7.13
CA LEU A 65 10.41 -12.86 7.06
C LEU A 65 9.18 -12.42 7.84
N SER A 66 8.07 -13.16 7.75
CA SER A 66 6.84 -12.90 8.49
C SER A 66 7.08 -12.93 10.00
N GLN A 67 7.78 -13.96 10.50
CA GLN A 67 8.09 -14.10 11.92
C GLN A 67 8.90 -12.91 12.45
N LYS A 68 9.97 -12.52 11.73
CA LYS A 68 10.83 -11.39 12.13
C LYS A 68 10.08 -10.07 12.10
N LEU A 69 9.41 -9.75 10.99
CA LEU A 69 8.70 -8.47 10.84
C LEU A 69 7.49 -8.37 11.77
N THR A 70 6.78 -9.47 12.02
CA THR A 70 5.66 -9.47 12.97
C THR A 70 6.14 -9.29 14.41
N ALA A 71 7.30 -9.84 14.77
CA ALA A 71 7.89 -9.62 16.09
C ALA A 71 8.33 -8.16 16.29
N GLU A 72 8.85 -7.49 15.25
CA GLU A 72 9.37 -6.13 15.33
C GLU A 72 8.28 -5.06 15.17
N PHE A 73 7.36 -5.23 14.22
CA PHE A 73 6.39 -4.20 13.82
C PHE A 73 4.92 -4.59 14.12
N GLY A 74 4.68 -5.83 14.55
CA GLY A 74 3.35 -6.31 14.88
C GLY A 74 2.50 -6.67 13.66
N ARG A 75 1.20 -6.36 13.73
CA ARG A 75 0.22 -6.78 12.72
C ARG A 75 0.51 -6.14 11.35
N GLY A 76 0.24 -6.89 10.29
CA GLY A 76 0.43 -6.43 8.90
C GLY A 76 1.57 -7.13 8.16
N PHE A 77 2.32 -8.03 8.81
CA PHE A 77 3.41 -8.78 8.18
C PHE A 77 3.20 -10.29 8.23
N SER A 78 1.95 -10.74 8.13
CA SER A 78 1.66 -12.17 7.94
C SER A 78 2.23 -12.68 6.62
N VAL A 79 2.45 -13.99 6.53
CA VAL A 79 2.90 -14.67 5.30
C VAL A 79 2.01 -14.29 4.12
N ASP A 80 0.69 -14.30 4.31
CA ASP A 80 -0.28 -13.93 3.27
C ASP A 80 -0.11 -12.48 2.82
N ASN A 81 0.14 -11.54 3.75
CA ASN A 81 0.32 -10.15 3.37
C ASN A 81 1.65 -9.94 2.62
N LEU A 82 2.72 -10.64 3.01
CA LEU A 82 3.98 -10.62 2.28
C LEU A 82 3.86 -11.24 0.88
N GLU A 83 3.08 -12.31 0.72
CA GLU A 83 2.76 -12.88 -0.60
C GLU A 83 1.95 -11.90 -1.46
N LEU A 84 1.02 -11.15 -0.86
CA LEU A 84 0.30 -10.07 -1.55
C LEU A 84 1.25 -8.96 -1.99
N MET A 85 2.20 -8.54 -1.16
CA MET A 85 3.22 -7.54 -1.53
C MET A 85 4.11 -8.04 -2.67
N ARG A 86 4.56 -9.29 -2.60
CA ARG A 86 5.33 -9.97 -3.65
C ARG A 86 4.55 -10.00 -4.96
N ARG A 87 3.27 -10.41 -4.94
CA ARG A 87 2.39 -10.42 -6.11
C ARG A 87 2.17 -9.02 -6.65
N PHE A 88 1.98 -8.04 -5.77
CA PHE A 88 1.80 -6.64 -6.15
C PHE A 88 2.98 -6.15 -7.00
N TYR A 89 4.21 -6.42 -6.57
CA TYR A 89 5.37 -6.13 -7.40
C TYR A 89 5.35 -6.89 -8.73
N LEU A 90 5.10 -8.21 -8.74
CA LEU A 90 5.10 -9.00 -9.98
C LEU A 90 4.06 -8.55 -11.01
N VAL A 91 2.89 -8.12 -10.58
CA VAL A 91 1.80 -7.63 -11.45
C VAL A 91 2.15 -6.25 -12.00
N TYR A 92 2.52 -5.31 -11.14
CA TYR A 92 2.68 -3.90 -11.52
C TYR A 92 4.09 -3.52 -11.99
N SER A 93 5.09 -4.40 -11.85
CA SER A 93 6.44 -4.20 -12.42
C SER A 93 6.54 -4.46 -13.92
N LYS A 94 5.65 -5.30 -14.47
CA LYS A 94 5.66 -5.71 -15.88
C LYS A 94 4.86 -4.78 -16.80
N SER A 95 3.99 -3.95 -16.25
CA SER A 95 3.15 -3.05 -17.05
C SER A 95 3.93 -1.82 -17.53
N GLU A 96 3.73 -1.41 -18.77
CA GLU A 96 4.20 -0.11 -19.33
C GLU A 96 3.47 1.10 -18.72
N THR A 97 2.55 0.88 -17.79
CA THR A 97 1.80 1.96 -17.14
C THR A 97 2.73 2.90 -16.40
N LEU A 98 2.28 4.16 -16.34
CA LEU A 98 2.98 5.34 -15.79
C LEU A 98 3.60 5.12 -14.40
N SER A 99 3.19 4.08 -13.65
CA SER A 99 3.78 3.67 -12.37
C SER A 99 5.29 3.38 -12.46
N ARG A 100 5.81 3.01 -13.64
CA ARG A 100 7.27 2.89 -13.89
C ARG A 100 7.95 4.26 -14.05
N LYS A 101 7.21 5.30 -14.47
CA LYS A 101 7.74 6.65 -14.78
C LYS A 101 7.57 7.67 -13.66
N SER A 102 6.71 7.39 -12.66
CA SER A 102 6.61 8.26 -11.49
C SER A 102 6.12 7.51 -10.25
N PRO A 103 6.77 7.68 -9.09
CA PRO A 103 6.20 7.29 -7.80
C PRO A 103 4.89 8.02 -7.47
N ALA A 104 4.41 8.99 -8.25
CA ALA A 104 3.20 9.75 -7.90
C ALA A 104 1.87 9.02 -8.17
N ILE A 105 1.85 7.74 -8.59
CA ILE A 105 0.67 7.15 -9.28
C ILE A 105 -0.07 6.09 -8.44
N PHE A 106 0.44 5.71 -7.27
CA PHE A 106 -0.33 4.91 -6.32
C PHE A 106 -1.32 5.79 -5.54
N GLN A 107 -2.42 6.14 -6.21
CA GLN A 107 -3.49 7.00 -5.69
C GLN A 107 -4.57 6.22 -4.92
N LEU A 108 -4.52 4.89 -4.95
CA LEU A 108 -5.52 4.00 -4.34
C LEU A 108 -5.00 3.42 -3.02
N SER A 109 -5.90 3.05 -2.12
CA SER A 109 -5.52 2.41 -0.85
C SER A 109 -5.02 0.97 -1.06
N TRP A 110 -4.27 0.44 -0.10
CA TRP A 110 -3.82 -0.95 -0.13
C TRP A 110 -4.97 -1.96 -0.28
N SER A 111 -6.08 -1.75 0.44
CA SER A 111 -7.27 -2.60 0.35
C SER A 111 -7.83 -2.66 -1.08
N HIS A 112 -7.75 -1.55 -1.82
CA HIS A 112 -8.17 -1.50 -3.20
C HIS A 112 -7.25 -2.32 -4.12
N TYR A 113 -5.93 -2.23 -3.93
CA TYR A 113 -4.99 -3.08 -4.66
C TYR A 113 -5.18 -4.57 -4.35
N VAL A 114 -5.41 -4.92 -3.08
CA VAL A 114 -5.74 -6.30 -2.69
C VAL A 114 -7.01 -6.79 -3.39
N PHE A 115 -8.03 -5.94 -3.53
CA PHE A 115 -9.24 -6.27 -4.27
C PHE A 115 -8.96 -6.49 -5.77
N LEU A 116 -8.21 -5.59 -6.42
CA LEU A 116 -7.84 -5.72 -7.83
C LEU A 116 -7.04 -6.99 -8.10
N MET A 117 -6.07 -7.32 -7.24
CA MET A 117 -5.25 -8.54 -7.36
C MET A 117 -6.03 -9.85 -7.17
N LYS A 118 -7.23 -9.79 -6.57
CA LYS A 118 -8.11 -10.94 -6.37
C LYS A 118 -9.10 -11.14 -7.52
N ARG A 119 -9.25 -10.16 -8.43
CA ARG A 119 -10.11 -10.27 -9.61
C ARG A 119 -9.28 -10.73 -10.82
N PRO A 120 -9.61 -11.85 -11.47
CA PRO A 120 -8.80 -12.40 -12.55
C PRO A 120 -8.84 -11.63 -13.89
N GLU A 121 -9.51 -10.48 -14.00
CA GLU A 121 -9.97 -9.96 -15.31
C GLU A 121 -9.75 -8.45 -15.57
N ALA A 122 -8.76 -7.81 -14.94
CA ALA A 122 -8.47 -6.38 -15.20
C ALA A 122 -6.99 -6.09 -15.52
N ALA A 123 -6.25 -7.11 -15.98
CA ALA A 123 -4.90 -6.94 -16.51
C ALA A 123 -4.86 -6.74 -18.05
N GLU A 124 -6.00 -6.83 -18.74
CA GLU A 124 -6.11 -6.72 -20.20
C GLU A 124 -7.17 -5.69 -20.63
N ALA A 125 -6.95 -4.43 -20.28
CA ALA A 125 -7.57 -3.31 -20.97
C ALA A 125 -6.58 -2.15 -21.01
N GLY A 126 -5.68 -2.22 -21.98
CA GLY A 126 -4.70 -1.20 -22.34
C GLY A 126 -4.23 -1.47 -23.75
#